data_AF-A0A2K8YV21-F1
#
_entry.id   AF-A0A2K8YV21-F1
#
_cell.length_a   1.000
_cell.length_b   1.000
_cell.length_c   1.000
_cell.angle_alpha   90.00
_cell.angle_beta   90.00
_cell.angle_gamma   90.00
#
_symmetry.space_group_name_H-M   'P 1'
#
loop_
_entity.id
_entity.type
_entity.pdbx_description
1 polymer ?
#
loop_
_entity_poly.entity_id
_entity_poly.type
_entity_poly.pdbx_seq_one_letter_code
_entity_poly.pdbx_strand_id
1 'polypeptide(L)'
;MNINPLVYTLDKQRSSSHVQILANWVEAAFNLHENYKRLIICLSQAEAEKGRNKVQPLFIGQCPTDQLVGLLMNMHEELENLLLDMDKVESSNPASHKKNYKKLASHTIILNRLNQQAQTRLLLATFTSA
;
A
#
# COMPACT_ATOMS: atom_id res chain seq x y z
N MET A 1 44.06 18.39 -7.11
CA MET A 1 42.59 18.20 -7.13
C MET A 1 42.08 18.35 -5.71
N ASN A 2 41.35 19.42 -5.42
CA ASN A 2 40.86 19.73 -4.08
C ASN A 2 39.38 19.27 -4.00
N ILE A 3 39.15 18.06 -3.50
CA ILE A 3 37.80 17.49 -3.35
C ILE A 3 37.24 18.05 -2.05
N ASN A 4 36.25 18.93 -2.17
CA ASN A 4 35.62 19.62 -1.04
C ASN A 4 34.94 18.58 -0.10
N PRO A 5 35.38 18.41 1.16
CA PRO A 5 34.86 17.38 2.05
C PRO A 5 33.36 17.49 2.32
N LEU A 6 32.82 18.72 2.30
CA LEU A 6 31.41 19.01 2.53
C LEU A 6 30.48 18.41 1.47
N VAL A 7 30.93 18.29 0.22
CA VAL A 7 30.14 17.69 -0.88
C VAL A 7 30.03 16.18 -0.67
N TYR A 8 31.11 15.53 -0.20
CA TYR A 8 31.15 14.09 0.03
C TYR A 8 30.25 13.65 1.20
N THR A 9 30.17 14.45 2.28
CA THR A 9 29.33 14.14 3.43
C THR A 9 27.84 14.32 3.14
N LEU A 10 27.48 15.32 2.33
CA LEU A 10 26.10 15.59 1.93
C LEU A 10 25.53 14.48 1.04
N ASP A 11 26.29 13.99 0.06
CA ASP A 11 25.84 12.93 -0.83
C ASP A 11 25.69 11.58 -0.12
N LYS A 12 26.56 11.28 0.85
CA LYS A 12 26.48 10.05 1.67
C LYS A 12 25.27 10.06 2.62
N GLN A 13 24.88 11.22 3.14
CA GLN A 13 23.69 11.35 3.97
C GLN A 13 22.39 11.32 3.13
N ARG A 14 22.45 11.84 1.90
CA ARG A 14 21.33 11.83 0.95
C ARG A 14 21.04 10.43 0.42
N SER A 15 22.08 9.66 0.08
CA SER A 15 21.95 8.27 -0.37
C SER A 15 21.37 7.37 0.72
N SER A 16 21.77 7.56 1.98
CA SER A 16 21.18 6.87 3.14
C SER A 16 19.67 7.12 3.26
N SER A 17 19.21 8.36 3.05
CA SER A 17 17.78 8.69 3.10
C SER A 17 16.97 8.05 1.95
N HIS A 18 17.54 7.98 0.75
CA HIS A 18 16.86 7.38 -0.41
C HIS A 18 16.74 5.85 -0.27
N VAL A 19 17.79 5.19 0.24
CA VAL A 19 17.76 3.76 0.55
C VAL A 19 16.67 3.46 1.57
N GLN A 20 16.53 4.28 2.62
CA GLN A 20 15.47 4.10 3.60
C GLN A 20 14.07 4.28 2.99
N ILE A 21 13.88 5.26 2.11
CA ILE A 21 12.59 5.47 1.43
C ILE A 21 12.23 4.26 0.56
N LEU A 22 13.20 3.71 -0.18
CA LEU A 22 12.99 2.51 -0.99
C LEU A 22 12.69 1.28 -0.12
N ALA A 23 13.43 1.07 0.97
CA ALA A 23 13.21 -0.04 1.89
C ALA A 23 11.79 0.02 2.49
N ASN A 24 11.38 1.19 3.00
CA ASN A 24 10.04 1.39 3.55
C ASN A 24 8.95 1.18 2.50
N TRP A 25 9.21 1.60 1.26
CA TRP A 25 8.28 1.38 0.16
C TRP A 25 8.12 -0.11 -0.17
N VAL A 26 9.22 -0.85 -0.31
CA VAL A 26 9.18 -2.30 -0.57
C VAL A 26 8.42 -3.04 0.52
N GLU A 27 8.68 -2.71 1.79
CA GLU A 27 7.96 -3.27 2.93
C GLU A 27 6.46 -2.95 2.88
N ALA A 28 6.11 -1.69 2.65
CA ALA A 28 4.71 -1.27 2.56
C ALA A 28 3.97 -1.95 1.39
N ALA A 29 4.63 -2.09 0.24
CA ALA A 29 4.08 -2.75 -0.94
C ALA A 29 3.91 -4.27 -0.73
N PHE A 30 4.88 -4.92 -0.10
CA PHE A 30 4.77 -6.33 0.28
C PHE A 30 3.58 -6.57 1.21
N ASN A 31 3.46 -5.76 2.27
CA ASN A 31 2.34 -5.83 3.21
C ASN A 31 1.00 -5.55 2.51
N LEU A 32 0.97 -4.61 1.56
CA LEU A 32 -0.22 -4.29 0.77
C LEU A 32 -0.68 -5.50 -0.03
N HIS A 33 0.23 -6.16 -0.73
CA HIS A 33 -0.08 -7.33 -1.53
C HIS A 33 -0.57 -8.51 -0.68
N GLU A 34 0.05 -8.77 0.47
CA GLU A 34 -0.40 -9.81 1.40
C GLU A 34 -1.81 -9.51 1.95
N ASN A 35 -2.05 -8.27 2.39
CA ASN A 35 -3.37 -7.85 2.86
C ASN A 35 -4.43 -7.91 1.76
N TYR A 36 -4.09 -7.50 0.54
CA TYR A 36 -4.98 -7.55 -0.63
C TYR A 36 -5.41 -8.99 -0.91
N LYS A 37 -4.46 -9.93 -0.96
CA LYS A 37 -4.76 -11.36 -1.15
C LYS A 37 -5.69 -11.89 -0.09
N ARG A 38 -5.43 -11.57 1.19
CA ARG A 38 -6.27 -12.01 2.31
C ARG A 38 -7.68 -11.46 2.22
N LEU A 39 -7.85 -10.20 1.82
CA LEU A 39 -9.15 -9.58 1.60
C LEU A 39 -9.92 -10.26 0.46
N ILE A 40 -9.26 -10.55 -0.67
CA ILE A 40 -9.87 -11.29 -1.79
C ILE A 40 -10.33 -12.69 -1.35
N ILE A 41 -9.48 -13.42 -0.63
CA ILE A 41 -9.84 -14.76 -0.11
C ILE A 41 -11.06 -14.65 0.81
N CYS A 42 -11.05 -13.69 1.74
CA CYS A 42 -12.15 -13.46 2.67
C CYS A 42 -13.48 -13.18 1.95
N LEU A 43 -13.47 -12.30 0.95
CA LEU A 43 -14.65 -12.01 0.13
C LEU A 43 -15.11 -13.24 -0.68
N SER A 44 -14.19 -13.98 -1.30
CA SER A 44 -14.54 -15.17 -2.09
C SER A 44 -15.17 -16.28 -1.23
N GLN A 45 -14.75 -16.41 0.02
CA GLN A 45 -15.33 -17.37 0.96
C GLN A 45 -16.77 -16.98 1.31
N ALA A 46 -17.02 -15.71 1.59
CA ALA A 46 -18.37 -15.22 1.85
C ALA A 46 -19.29 -15.34 0.62
N GLU A 47 -18.76 -15.17 -0.59
CA GLU A 47 -19.51 -15.42 -1.83
C GLU A 47 -19.84 -16.91 -2.03
N ALA A 48 -18.93 -17.82 -1.68
CA ALA A 48 -19.19 -19.25 -1.75
C ALA A 48 -20.31 -19.67 -0.76
N GLU A 49 -20.38 -19.04 0.41
CA GLU A 49 -21.47 -19.24 1.39
C GLU A 49 -22.81 -18.69 0.90
N LYS A 50 -22.81 -17.56 0.18
CA LYS A 50 -24.02 -17.03 -0.50
C LYS A 50 -24.63 -18.06 -1.45
N GLY A 51 -23.80 -18.81 -2.18
CA GLY A 51 -24.26 -19.89 -3.07
C GLY A 51 -25.11 -20.96 -2.35
N ARG A 52 -24.91 -21.14 -1.04
CA ARG A 52 -25.69 -22.07 -0.20
C ARG A 52 -26.96 -21.44 0.37
N ASN A 53 -26.90 -20.17 0.78
CA ASN A 53 -27.98 -19.50 1.54
C ASN A 53 -28.84 -18.52 0.71
N LYS A 54 -28.56 -18.34 -0.59
CA LYS A 54 -29.25 -17.46 -1.56
C LYS A 54 -29.34 -15.95 -1.20
N VAL A 55 -28.88 -15.55 -0.03
CA VAL A 55 -28.84 -14.15 0.44
C VAL A 55 -27.38 -13.72 0.57
N GLN A 56 -27.06 -12.52 0.08
CA GLN A 56 -25.72 -11.97 0.22
C GLN A 56 -25.48 -11.57 1.68
N PRO A 57 -24.39 -12.03 2.31
CA PRO A 57 -24.05 -11.59 3.64
C PRO A 57 -23.75 -10.08 3.60
N LEU A 58 -24.46 -9.31 4.43
CA LEU A 58 -24.18 -7.88 4.63
C LEU A 58 -22.88 -7.68 5.43
N PHE A 59 -22.47 -8.71 6.17
CA PHE A 59 -21.30 -8.72 7.03
C PHE A 59 -20.54 -10.03 6.84
N ILE A 60 -19.20 -9.95 6.88
CA ILE A 60 -18.33 -11.10 7.10
C ILE A 60 -17.84 -10.96 8.54
N GLY A 61 -18.21 -11.91 9.39
CA GLY A 61 -18.01 -11.76 10.83
C GLY A 61 -18.67 -10.48 11.34
N GLN A 62 -17.89 -9.56 11.90
CA GLN A 62 -18.36 -8.24 12.34
C GLN A 62 -18.06 -7.10 11.34
N CYS A 63 -17.46 -7.40 10.19
CA CYS A 63 -17.07 -6.39 9.22
C CYS A 63 -18.12 -6.28 8.08
N PRO A 64 -18.67 -5.10 7.80
CA PRO A 64 -19.52 -4.90 6.63
C PRO A 64 -18.78 -5.22 5.33
N THR A 65 -19.41 -6.00 4.44
CA THR A 65 -18.79 -6.47 3.21
C THR A 65 -18.45 -5.33 2.25
N ASP A 66 -19.29 -4.29 2.20
CA ASP A 66 -19.06 -3.07 1.42
C ASP A 66 -17.79 -2.33 1.83
N GLN A 67 -17.45 -2.31 3.13
CA GLN A 67 -16.21 -1.71 3.62
C GLN A 67 -14.96 -2.49 3.20
N LEU A 68 -15.05 -3.82 3.08
CA LEU A 68 -13.96 -4.65 2.57
C LEU A 68 -13.74 -4.40 1.07
N VAL A 69 -14.83 -4.34 0.30
CA VAL A 69 -14.79 -4.04 -1.14
C VAL A 69 -14.24 -2.63 -1.37
N GLY A 70 -14.75 -1.63 -0.66
CA GLY A 70 -14.28 -0.24 -0.78
C GLY A 70 -12.80 -0.10 -0.41
N LEU A 71 -12.33 -0.85 0.61
CA LEU A 71 -10.91 -0.88 0.93
C LEU A 71 -10.06 -1.48 -0.21
N LEU A 72 -10.50 -2.58 -0.82
CA LEU A 72 -9.79 -3.17 -1.96
C LEU A 72 -9.69 -2.20 -3.13
N MET A 73 -10.77 -1.46 -3.43
CA MET A 73 -10.76 -0.43 -4.47
C MET A 73 -9.75 0.66 -4.16
N ASN A 74 -9.72 1.17 -2.92
CA ASN A 74 -8.75 2.18 -2.51
C ASN A 74 -7.29 1.67 -2.58
N MET A 75 -7.06 0.39 -2.24
CA MET A 75 -5.74 -0.23 -2.37
C MET A 75 -5.31 -0.35 -3.84
N HIS A 76 -6.25 -0.67 -4.73
CA HIS A 76 -5.99 -0.74 -6.17
C HIS A 76 -5.69 0.63 -6.77
N GLU A 77 -6.54 1.63 -6.48
CA GLU A 77 -6.39 3.00 -6.96
C GLU A 77 -5.03 3.61 -6.54
N GLU A 78 -4.61 3.39 -5.29
CA GLU A 78 -3.32 3.89 -4.82
C GLU A 78 -2.13 3.25 -5.56
N LEU A 79 -2.23 1.97 -5.93
CA LEU A 79 -1.21 1.30 -6.74
C LEU A 79 -1.17 1.86 -8.17
N GLU A 80 -2.33 2.10 -8.79
CA GLU A 80 -2.41 2.72 -10.12
C GLU A 80 -1.81 4.14 -10.10
N ASN A 81 -2.15 4.94 -9.08
CA ASN A 81 -1.60 6.26 -8.89
C ASN A 81 -0.07 6.23 -8.71
N LEU A 82 0.44 5.29 -7.94
CA LEU A 82 1.88 5.09 -7.78
C LEU A 82 2.56 4.75 -9.12
N LEU A 83 2.00 3.81 -9.89
CA LEU A 83 2.55 3.43 -11.20
C LEU A 83 2.57 4.61 -12.16
N LEU A 84 1.47 5.36 -12.25
CA LEU A 84 1.37 6.56 -13.07
C LEU A 84 2.38 7.64 -12.67
N ASP A 85 2.66 7.77 -11.36
CA ASP A 85 3.65 8.71 -10.86
C ASP A 85 5.09 8.23 -11.05
N MET A 86 5.33 6.92 -11.09
CA MET A 86 6.62 6.29 -11.39
C MET A 86 6.94 6.30 -12.89
N ASP A 87 5.99 6.06 -13.79
CA ASP A 87 6.20 6.11 -15.24
C ASP A 87 6.62 7.51 -15.70
N LYS A 88 6.13 8.55 -15.01
CA LYS A 88 6.55 9.94 -15.23
C LYS A 88 7.99 10.21 -14.80
N VAL A 89 8.63 9.31 -14.04
CA VAL A 89 10.00 9.47 -13.54
C VAL A 89 11.03 9.17 -14.63
N GLU A 90 10.83 8.13 -15.44
CA GLU A 90 11.78 7.70 -16.48
C GLU A 90 12.08 8.77 -17.54
N SER A 91 11.22 9.78 -17.68
CA SER A 91 11.35 10.86 -18.68
C SER A 91 12.06 12.13 -18.19
N SER A 92 12.60 12.17 -16.96
CA SER A 92 12.90 13.46 -16.30
C SER A 92 14.33 13.67 -15.77
N ASN A 93 14.82 14.90 -15.95
CA ASN A 93 16.15 15.46 -15.62
C ASN A 93 16.53 15.31 -14.12
N PRO A 94 17.81 15.29 -13.69
CA PRO A 94 18.24 14.95 -12.32
C PRO A 94 17.63 15.77 -11.16
N ALA A 95 17.14 16.98 -11.43
CA ALA A 95 16.39 17.79 -10.46
C ALA A 95 15.05 17.14 -10.06
N SER A 96 14.52 16.21 -10.86
CA SER A 96 13.29 15.46 -10.59
C SER A 96 13.46 14.38 -9.53
N HIS A 97 14.67 13.81 -9.34
CA HIS A 97 14.89 12.69 -8.41
C HIS A 97 14.41 13.01 -6.98
N LYS A 98 14.68 14.21 -6.46
CA LYS A 98 14.22 14.61 -5.12
C LYS A 98 12.68 14.67 -5.04
N LYS A 99 12.02 15.13 -6.11
CA LYS A 99 10.56 15.17 -6.20
C LYS A 99 9.98 13.76 -6.26
N ASN A 100 10.66 12.84 -6.94
CA ASN A 100 10.24 11.45 -7.09
C ASN A 100 10.33 10.69 -5.77
N TYR A 101 11.44 10.82 -5.02
CA TYR A 101 11.54 10.23 -3.67
C TYR A 101 10.53 10.83 -2.69
N LYS A 102 10.19 12.12 -2.81
CA LYS A 102 9.14 12.74 -1.99
C LYS A 102 7.76 12.16 -2.31
N LYS A 103 7.44 11.98 -3.60
CA LYS A 103 6.21 11.31 -4.04
C LYS A 103 6.16 9.88 -3.52
N LEU A 104 7.23 9.11 -3.72
CA LEU A 104 7.34 7.73 -3.24
C LEU A 104 7.10 7.65 -1.73
N ALA A 105 7.76 8.49 -0.94
CA ALA A 105 7.53 8.53 0.50
C ALA A 105 6.07 8.88 0.87
N SER A 106 5.41 9.73 0.08
CA SER A 106 4.00 10.09 0.29
C SER A 106 3.08 8.89 0.01
N HIS A 107 3.28 8.19 -1.10
CA HIS A 107 2.57 6.94 -1.41
C HIS A 107 2.82 5.87 -0.33
N THR A 108 4.07 5.69 0.12
CA THR A 108 4.40 4.75 1.21
C THR A 108 3.59 5.03 2.49
N ILE A 109 3.36 6.30 2.84
CA ILE A 109 2.51 6.66 3.98
C ILE A 109 1.06 6.22 3.75
N ILE A 110 0.52 6.42 2.54
CA ILE A 110 -0.84 6.01 2.19
C ILE A 110 -0.96 4.48 2.22
N LEU A 111 -0.02 3.76 1.60
CA LEU A 111 0.05 2.30 1.63
C LEU A 111 0.05 1.77 3.07
N ASN A 112 0.83 2.36 3.96
CA ASN A 112 0.85 1.96 5.38
C ASN A 112 -0.50 2.18 6.09
N ARG A 113 -1.20 3.28 5.79
CA ARG A 113 -2.56 3.51 6.33
C ARG A 113 -3.55 2.49 5.80
N LEU A 114 -3.49 2.18 4.50
CA LEU A 114 -4.34 1.17 3.88
C LEU A 114 -4.05 -0.23 4.46
N ASN A 115 -2.78 -0.55 4.71
CA ASN A 115 -2.37 -1.79 5.38
C ASN A 115 -2.94 -1.92 6.78
N GLN A 116 -2.85 -0.87 7.59
CA GLN A 116 -3.42 -0.85 8.94
C GLN A 116 -4.94 -1.05 8.89
N GLN A 117 -5.62 -0.35 7.99
CA GLN A 117 -7.05 -0.52 7.77
C GLN A 117 -7.41 -1.95 7.35
N ALA A 118 -6.62 -2.55 6.46
CA ALA A 118 -6.82 -3.93 6.01
C ALA A 118 -6.68 -4.91 7.17
N GLN A 119 -5.64 -4.78 7.99
CA GLN A 119 -5.41 -5.62 9.15
C GLN A 119 -6.57 -5.52 10.15
N THR A 120 -7.04 -4.30 10.45
CA THR A 120 -8.20 -4.09 11.34
C THR A 120 -9.46 -4.75 10.79
N ARG A 121 -9.77 -4.55 9.50
CA ARG A 121 -10.97 -5.11 8.89
C ARG A 121 -10.91 -6.64 8.76
N LEU A 122 -9.74 -7.19 8.41
CA LEU A 122 -9.50 -8.63 8.41
C LEU A 122 -9.69 -9.24 9.80
N LEU A 123 -9.22 -8.57 10.85
CA LEU A 123 -9.45 -9.02 12.23
C LEU A 123 -10.94 -9.04 12.57
N LEU A 124 -11.67 -7.96 12.24
CA LEU A 124 -13.13 -7.90 12.46
C LEU A 124 -13.87 -9.00 11.70
N ALA A 125 -13.40 -9.37 10.50
CA ALA A 125 -13.98 -10.45 9.71
C ALA A 125 -13.78 -11.85 10.32
N THR A 126 -12.81 -12.02 11.23
CA THR A 126 -12.62 -13.28 11.95
C THR A 126 -13.51 -13.43 13.18
N PHE A 127 -14.13 -12.36 13.68
CA PHE A 127 -15.05 -12.46 14.81
C PHE A 127 -16.40 -12.97 14.34
N THR A 128 -16.88 -14.06 14.91
CA THR A 128 -18.23 -14.56 14.67
C THR A 128 -19.26 -13.52 15.14
N SER A 129 -20.16 -13.12 14.25
CA SER A 129 -21.38 -12.41 14.62
C SER A 129 -22.25 -13.36 15.44
N ALA A 130 -22.49 -13.02 16.71
CA ALA A 130 -23.34 -13.75 17.64
C ALA A 130 -24.81 -13.78 17.19
#